data_AF-A0A2E5X7C3-F1
#
_entry.id   AF-A0A2E5X7C3-F1
#
_cell.length_a   1.000
_cell.length_b   1.000
_cell.length_c   1.000
_cell.angle_alpha   90.00
_cell.angle_beta   90.00
_cell.angle_gamma   90.00
#
_symmetry.space_group_name_H-M   'P 1'
#
loop_
_entity.id
_entity.type
_entity.pdbx_description
1 polymer ?
#
loop_
_entity_poly.entity_id
_entity_poly.type
_entity_poly.pdbx_seq_one_letter_code
_entity_poly.pdbx_strand_id
1 'polypeptide(L)'
;MRHHLWRSLLLGCSLLILLPGPGLARQGRSAAGGYYDSVDTSSPATLRASLHAIIDDHQRYPYTSGGTDTWDILEAAQQSPSSSSRILDVYHNEDYPKAGGGNSNYDREHTWPHSFGFPNYNGSNYPYTDCHMLMLCDSVYNSSRGNKPFKSCGGGCDELSTVSNNGQGGSGDSNWRSSAGNLGSFEVWGGRRGDVARALLYADVRYAGGNHGSTGAAEPDLILTDNESLIDASWTGQNESVAYMGMLNVLLQWHEDDPVDAFELQRNEVVYGYQHNRNPFVDHPEWVACLFQGPCCGFTATCPGSANNTGATGEIVLLGSASVAANDLVLAAVSLPTNQFGVFFYGPSEQDTPFGNGRLCVAGQIARLDLVNTGSQGFTAYALDNTAPPQGWAQITPGSAWHFQFWHRDPGGPGGSSHNLTGGVRVDFCQ
;
A
#
# COMPACT_ATOMS: atom_id res chain seq x y z
N MET A 1 -9.56 80.42 7.00
CA MET A 1 -9.43 80.27 8.47
C MET A 1 -9.91 78.90 8.89
N ARG A 2 -8.98 77.95 9.05
CA ARG A 2 -8.91 76.88 10.07
C ARG A 2 -7.92 75.83 9.57
N HIS A 3 -6.83 75.72 10.32
CA HIS A 3 -5.72 74.78 10.19
C HIS A 3 -6.19 73.34 10.35
N HIS A 4 -5.49 72.37 9.75
CA HIS A 4 -5.05 71.18 10.49
C HIS A 4 -3.72 70.63 9.94
N LEU A 5 -2.77 70.57 10.87
CA LEU A 5 -1.40 70.10 10.74
C LEU A 5 -1.34 68.57 10.71
N TRP A 6 -0.37 68.06 9.96
CA TRP A 6 0.13 66.70 10.04
C TRP A 6 0.76 66.44 11.42
N ARG A 7 0.40 65.32 12.05
CA ARG A 7 1.13 64.75 13.18
C ARG A 7 1.43 63.28 12.93
N SER A 8 2.71 62.98 13.06
CA SER A 8 3.35 61.68 13.13
C SER A 8 2.72 60.76 14.18
N LEU A 9 2.67 59.45 13.92
CA LEU A 9 2.44 58.45 14.95
C LEU A 9 3.58 57.43 14.99
N LEU A 10 3.99 57.15 16.22
CA LEU A 10 5.11 56.34 16.67
C LEU A 10 4.90 54.85 16.46
N LEU A 11 6.04 54.14 16.35
CA LEU A 11 6.19 52.71 16.57
C LEU A 11 5.50 52.25 17.87
N GLY A 12 4.71 51.19 17.77
CA GLY A 12 4.29 50.34 18.87
C GLY A 12 4.29 48.89 18.39
N CYS A 13 5.37 48.17 18.68
CA CYS A 13 5.52 46.75 18.39
C CYS A 13 4.61 45.96 19.33
N SER A 14 3.50 45.44 18.80
CA SER A 14 2.65 44.49 19.52
C SER A 14 2.99 43.08 19.05
N LEU A 15 3.61 42.33 19.95
CA LEU A 15 3.86 40.90 19.87
C LEU A 15 2.51 40.16 19.76
N LEU A 16 2.12 39.77 18.55
CA LEU A 16 0.97 38.90 18.33
C LEU A 16 1.42 37.45 18.56
N ILE A 17 1.14 36.92 19.75
CA ILE A 17 1.25 35.49 20.01
C ILE A 17 0.14 34.81 19.19
N LEU A 18 0.50 34.23 18.05
CA LEU A 18 -0.34 33.32 17.28
C LEU A 18 -0.56 32.06 18.13
N LEU A 19 -1.73 31.96 18.75
CA LEU A 19 -2.27 30.70 19.25
C LEU A 19 -2.54 29.79 18.03
N PRO A 20 -2.03 28.55 17.99
CA PRO A 20 -2.38 27.64 16.92
C PRO A 20 -3.85 27.22 17.07
N GLY A 21 -4.66 27.48 16.04
CA GLY A 21 -6.04 27.01 15.94
C GLY A 21 -6.10 25.49 15.75
N PRO A 22 -7.23 24.85 16.09
CA PRO A 22 -7.41 23.42 15.90
C PRO A 22 -7.70 23.16 14.41
N GLY A 23 -6.81 22.49 13.71
CA GLY A 23 -7.00 22.24 12.28
C GLY A 23 -5.79 21.68 11.55
N LEU A 24 -5.06 20.78 12.19
CA LEU A 24 -4.23 19.79 11.49
C LEU A 24 -4.76 18.45 11.97
N ALA A 25 -5.34 17.68 11.05
CA ALA A 25 -5.59 16.28 11.27
C ALA A 25 -4.26 15.65 11.67
N ARG A 26 -4.15 15.28 12.96
CA ARG A 26 -3.16 14.28 13.37
C ARG A 26 -3.47 13.06 12.52
N GLN A 27 -2.57 12.69 11.61
CA GLN A 27 -2.48 11.29 11.19
C GLN A 27 -2.56 10.46 12.47
N GLY A 28 -3.59 9.61 12.55
CA GLY A 28 -3.80 8.70 13.65
C GLY A 28 -2.67 7.69 13.68
N ARG A 29 -1.54 8.06 14.27
CA ARG A 29 -0.49 7.11 14.64
C ARG A 29 -0.94 6.50 15.98
N SER A 30 -1.86 5.54 15.94
CA SER A 30 -2.24 4.74 17.11
C SER A 30 -1.55 3.38 17.11
N ALA A 31 -0.91 3.08 18.24
CA ALA A 31 -0.64 1.76 18.81
C ALA A 31 0.28 0.72 18.09
N ALA A 32 1.17 1.10 17.16
CA ALA A 32 2.12 0.15 16.57
C ALA A 32 3.54 0.72 16.34
N GLY A 33 4.21 1.22 17.39
CA GLY A 33 5.66 1.35 17.33
C GLY A 33 6.30 -0.02 17.57
N GLY A 34 6.18 -0.94 16.61
CA GLY A 34 6.74 -2.29 16.76
C GLY A 34 6.14 -3.40 15.89
N TYR A 35 4.83 -3.35 15.61
CA TYR A 35 4.14 -4.51 15.01
C TYR A 35 4.71 -4.91 13.64
N TYR A 36 5.15 -3.92 12.87
CA TYR A 36 5.73 -4.11 11.54
C TYR A 36 7.27 -3.99 11.49
N ASP A 37 7.96 -3.97 12.64
CA ASP A 37 9.42 -3.72 12.67
C ASP A 37 10.25 -4.78 11.95
N SER A 38 9.73 -6.01 11.82
CA SER A 38 10.37 -7.11 11.10
C SER A 38 9.99 -7.19 9.63
N VAL A 39 9.15 -6.28 9.12
CA VAL A 39 8.76 -6.26 7.71
C VAL A 39 9.94 -5.81 6.85
N ASP A 40 10.21 -6.59 5.81
CA ASP A 40 11.28 -6.32 4.85
C ASP A 40 10.69 -6.02 3.47
N THR A 41 10.72 -4.74 3.09
CA THR A 41 10.17 -4.24 1.83
C THR A 41 11.16 -4.30 0.65
N SER A 42 12.29 -5.00 0.80
CA SER A 42 13.36 -5.03 -0.22
C SER A 42 12.97 -5.69 -1.54
N SER A 43 12.03 -6.63 -1.51
CA SER A 43 11.51 -7.29 -2.71
C SER A 43 10.10 -7.82 -2.47
N PRO A 44 9.31 -8.09 -3.53
CA PRO A 44 7.96 -8.63 -3.36
C PRO A 44 7.96 -9.97 -2.60
N ALA A 45 8.97 -10.82 -2.84
CA ALA A 45 9.10 -12.12 -2.18
C ALA A 45 9.45 -11.97 -0.69
N THR A 46 10.39 -11.08 -0.35
CA THR A 46 10.77 -10.82 1.05
C THR A 46 9.63 -10.13 1.80
N LEU A 47 8.92 -9.21 1.16
CA LEU A 47 7.77 -8.53 1.74
C LEU A 47 6.66 -9.53 2.03
N ARG A 48 6.28 -10.36 1.06
CA ARG A 48 5.27 -11.42 1.28
C ARG A 48 5.65 -12.32 2.44
N ALA A 49 6.89 -12.82 2.47
CA ALA A 49 7.34 -13.73 3.51
C ALA A 49 7.36 -13.08 4.91
N SER A 50 7.87 -11.85 5.01
CA SER A 50 7.93 -11.12 6.28
C SER A 50 6.55 -10.68 6.77
N LEU A 51 5.64 -10.31 5.87
CA LEU A 51 4.23 -10.02 6.22
C LEU A 51 3.49 -11.27 6.68
N HIS A 52 3.58 -12.37 5.93
CA HIS A 52 2.95 -13.63 6.29
C HIS A 52 3.33 -14.05 7.71
N ALA A 53 4.63 -14.01 8.03
CA ALA A 53 5.16 -14.41 9.34
C ALA A 53 4.72 -13.55 10.55
N ILE A 54 4.15 -12.35 10.33
CA ILE A 54 3.65 -11.49 11.42
C ILE A 54 2.12 -11.51 11.54
N ILE A 55 1.42 -11.84 10.44
CA ILE A 55 -0.05 -11.85 10.41
C ILE A 55 -0.63 -13.26 10.53
N ASP A 56 0.20 -14.30 10.40
CA ASP A 56 -0.18 -15.70 10.58
C ASP A 56 -0.78 -15.99 11.97
N ASP A 57 -1.36 -17.18 12.14
CA ASP A 57 -1.81 -17.70 13.43
C ASP A 57 -2.78 -16.81 14.25
N HIS A 58 -3.72 -16.14 13.58
CA HIS A 58 -4.75 -15.33 14.25
C HIS A 58 -5.45 -16.07 15.41
N GLN A 59 -5.78 -15.34 16.48
CA GLN A 59 -6.57 -15.89 17.58
C GLN A 59 -7.99 -16.20 17.12
N ARG A 60 -8.34 -17.48 17.11
CA ARG A 60 -9.65 -17.96 16.66
C ARG A 60 -10.76 -17.60 17.65
N TYR A 61 -11.89 -17.11 17.13
CA TYR A 61 -13.16 -16.98 17.85
C TYR A 61 -14.22 -17.87 17.21
N PRO A 62 -15.17 -18.40 17.98
CA PRO A 62 -16.15 -19.33 17.44
C PRO A 62 -17.10 -18.64 16.44
N TYR A 63 -17.64 -19.40 15.50
CA TYR A 63 -18.71 -18.98 14.58
C TYR A 63 -20.07 -19.37 15.19
N THR A 64 -20.36 -18.87 16.39
CA THR A 64 -21.56 -19.26 17.17
C THR A 64 -22.51 -18.07 17.32
N SER A 65 -23.26 -18.02 18.44
CA SER A 65 -23.94 -16.84 18.98
C SER A 65 -23.92 -16.91 20.52
N GLY A 66 -22.75 -17.21 21.08
CA GLY A 66 -22.56 -17.70 22.46
C GLY A 66 -21.86 -16.70 23.38
N GLY A 67 -20.76 -17.12 24.03
CA GLY A 67 -19.80 -16.16 24.58
C GLY A 67 -19.14 -15.34 23.45
N THR A 68 -18.07 -14.60 23.74
CA THR A 68 -17.41 -13.77 22.70
C THR A 68 -17.13 -14.58 21.44
N ASP A 69 -17.72 -14.14 20.33
CA ASP A 69 -17.65 -14.84 19.06
C ASP A 69 -17.60 -13.88 17.85
N THR A 70 -17.61 -14.42 16.63
CA THR A 70 -17.46 -13.56 15.44
C THR A 70 -18.58 -12.53 15.29
N TRP A 71 -19.79 -12.73 15.83
CA TRP A 71 -20.81 -11.67 15.82
C TRP A 71 -20.40 -10.48 16.67
N ASP A 72 -19.92 -10.71 17.90
CA ASP A 72 -19.51 -9.62 18.79
C ASP A 72 -18.39 -8.79 18.17
N ILE A 73 -17.41 -9.46 17.57
CA ILE A 73 -16.28 -8.81 16.90
C ILE A 73 -16.77 -7.99 15.73
N LEU A 74 -17.57 -8.58 14.83
CA LEU A 74 -18.04 -7.91 13.62
C LEU A 74 -19.00 -6.75 13.92
N GLU A 75 -19.87 -6.87 14.94
CA GLU A 75 -20.73 -5.76 15.36
C GLU A 75 -19.97 -4.60 15.99
N ALA A 76 -18.85 -4.88 16.67
CA ALA A 76 -17.94 -3.86 17.14
C ALA A 76 -17.16 -3.23 15.97
N ALA A 77 -16.69 -4.06 15.03
CA ALA A 77 -15.83 -3.64 13.93
C ALA A 77 -16.59 -2.84 12.85
N GLN A 78 -17.87 -3.15 12.64
CA GLN A 78 -18.77 -2.42 11.73
C GLN A 78 -19.77 -1.53 12.47
N GLN A 79 -19.45 -1.10 13.69
CA GLN A 79 -20.31 -0.18 14.41
C GLN A 79 -20.57 1.09 13.60
N SER A 80 -21.84 1.46 13.43
CA SER A 80 -22.20 2.66 12.68
C SER A 80 -21.56 3.92 13.29
N PRO A 81 -20.95 4.80 12.49
CA PRO A 81 -20.43 6.09 12.98
C PRO A 81 -21.51 6.98 13.60
N SER A 82 -22.76 6.80 13.18
CA SER A 82 -23.91 7.58 13.64
C SER A 82 -24.53 7.04 14.93
N SER A 83 -24.30 5.76 15.25
CA SER A 83 -24.95 5.09 16.39
C SER A 83 -24.20 3.84 16.86
N SER A 84 -23.86 3.81 18.15
CA SER A 84 -23.20 2.65 18.77
C SER A 84 -24.08 1.40 18.90
N SER A 85 -25.41 1.56 18.83
CA SER A 85 -26.38 0.46 18.87
C SER A 85 -26.67 -0.17 17.52
N ARG A 86 -26.01 0.30 16.46
CA ARG A 86 -26.22 -0.15 15.08
C ARG A 86 -24.91 -0.58 14.43
N ILE A 87 -25.02 -1.45 13.43
CA ILE A 87 -23.96 -1.75 12.48
C ILE A 87 -24.20 -0.98 11.19
N LEU A 88 -23.13 -0.69 10.45
CA LEU A 88 -23.18 -0.19 9.08
C LEU A 88 -22.87 -1.34 8.12
N ASP A 89 -23.81 -1.62 7.24
CA ASP A 89 -23.74 -2.72 6.29
C ASP A 89 -22.68 -2.54 5.20
N VAL A 90 -22.03 -3.64 4.79
CA VAL A 90 -20.99 -3.59 3.75
C VAL A 90 -21.52 -3.35 2.34
N TYR A 91 -22.70 -3.87 1.95
CA TYR A 91 -23.16 -3.76 0.55
C TYR A 91 -24.37 -2.84 0.41
N HIS A 92 -25.31 -2.85 1.34
CA HIS A 92 -26.52 -2.04 1.27
C HIS A 92 -26.30 -0.59 1.74
N ASN A 93 -25.21 -0.32 2.48
CA ASN A 93 -24.92 0.97 3.12
C ASN A 93 -26.02 1.45 4.09
N GLU A 94 -26.83 0.52 4.61
CA GLU A 94 -27.87 0.81 5.59
C GLU A 94 -27.36 0.53 7.01
N ASP A 95 -27.82 1.31 7.98
CA ASP A 95 -27.59 0.98 9.38
C ASP A 95 -28.61 -0.07 9.83
N TYR A 96 -28.19 -1.11 10.56
CA TYR A 96 -29.10 -2.10 11.18
C TYR A 96 -28.92 -2.15 12.71
N PRO A 97 -29.97 -2.37 13.52
CA PRO A 97 -29.81 -2.61 14.95
C PRO A 97 -28.93 -3.85 15.21
N LYS A 98 -27.99 -3.74 16.14
CA LYS A 98 -27.19 -4.88 16.63
C LYS A 98 -28.10 -5.95 17.22
N ALA A 99 -27.79 -7.22 16.94
CA ALA A 99 -28.67 -8.35 17.23
C ALA A 99 -27.92 -9.56 17.84
N GLY A 100 -26.58 -9.59 17.83
CA GLY A 100 -25.77 -10.66 18.42
C GLY A 100 -25.77 -12.00 17.65
N GLY A 101 -26.50 -12.08 16.52
CA GLY A 101 -26.47 -13.18 15.56
C GLY A 101 -27.78 -13.91 15.26
N GLY A 102 -27.76 -14.77 14.23
CA GLY A 102 -28.86 -15.69 13.87
C GLY A 102 -30.18 -14.99 13.51
N ASN A 103 -30.10 -13.75 13.03
CA ASN A 103 -31.26 -12.92 12.70
C ASN A 103 -31.51 -12.90 11.17
N SER A 104 -32.54 -12.17 10.74
CA SER A 104 -32.96 -12.08 9.33
C SER A 104 -32.55 -10.77 8.65
N ASN A 105 -31.85 -9.88 9.35
CA ASN A 105 -31.52 -8.55 8.85
C ASN A 105 -30.14 -8.52 8.21
N TYR A 106 -29.17 -9.25 8.77
CA TYR A 106 -27.82 -9.35 8.22
C TYR A 106 -27.17 -10.68 8.59
N ASP A 107 -26.31 -11.13 7.68
CA ASP A 107 -25.48 -12.32 7.76
C ASP A 107 -24.01 -11.95 8.00
N ARG A 108 -23.18 -12.95 8.26
CA ARG A 108 -21.73 -12.84 8.12
C ARG A 108 -21.36 -13.28 6.70
N GLU A 109 -21.01 -12.30 5.87
CA GLU A 109 -20.45 -12.48 4.54
C GLU A 109 -18.97 -12.84 4.64
N HIS A 110 -18.56 -13.85 3.88
CA HIS A 110 -17.15 -14.20 3.71
C HIS A 110 -16.66 -13.60 2.39
N THR A 111 -15.89 -12.49 2.46
CA THR A 111 -15.37 -11.84 1.24
C THR A 111 -14.47 -12.76 0.43
N TRP A 112 -13.77 -13.71 1.06
CA TRP A 112 -13.35 -14.94 0.38
C TRP A 112 -14.38 -16.04 0.64
N PRO A 113 -15.18 -16.49 -0.36
CA PRO A 113 -16.26 -17.45 -0.13
C PRO A 113 -15.73 -18.71 0.55
N HIS A 114 -16.30 -19.06 1.71
CA HIS A 114 -15.80 -20.23 2.45
C HIS A 114 -15.88 -21.54 1.64
N SER A 115 -16.78 -21.60 0.65
CA SER A 115 -16.89 -22.72 -0.28
C SER A 115 -15.65 -22.95 -1.15
N PHE A 116 -14.72 -21.98 -1.21
CA PHE A 116 -13.48 -22.05 -1.98
C PHE A 116 -12.31 -22.36 -1.04
N GLY A 117 -12.14 -23.65 -0.74
CA GLY A 117 -11.00 -24.20 0.01
C GLY A 117 -11.24 -24.53 1.49
N PHE A 118 -12.28 -23.99 2.13
CA PHE A 118 -12.55 -24.23 3.56
C PHE A 118 -14.07 -24.27 3.88
N PRO A 119 -14.87 -25.15 3.24
CA PRO A 119 -16.33 -25.06 3.17
C PRO A 119 -17.07 -25.16 4.50
N ASN A 120 -16.47 -25.76 5.53
CA ASN A 120 -17.17 -26.10 6.77
C ASN A 120 -16.62 -25.33 7.98
N TYR A 121 -17.51 -24.87 8.85
CA TYR A 121 -17.13 -24.45 10.19
C TYR A 121 -16.74 -25.68 11.03
N ASN A 122 -15.46 -25.78 11.38
CA ASN A 122 -14.94 -26.82 12.25
C ASN A 122 -13.72 -26.28 13.04
N GLY A 123 -13.13 -27.10 13.91
CA GLY A 123 -12.00 -26.71 14.76
C GLY A 123 -10.66 -26.51 14.04
N SER A 124 -10.58 -26.75 12.73
CA SER A 124 -9.34 -26.71 11.94
C SER A 124 -9.37 -25.71 10.79
N ASN A 125 -10.55 -25.26 10.35
CA ASN A 125 -10.68 -24.25 9.31
C ASN A 125 -10.60 -22.83 9.91
N TYR A 126 -9.37 -22.36 10.15
CA TYR A 126 -9.09 -21.00 10.63
C TYR A 126 -9.63 -19.89 9.72
N PRO A 127 -9.52 -19.95 8.38
CA PRO A 127 -10.09 -18.92 7.50
C PRO A 127 -11.59 -18.68 7.73
N TYR A 128 -12.32 -19.70 8.17
CA TYR A 128 -13.77 -19.60 8.40
C TYR A 128 -14.15 -18.52 9.44
N THR A 129 -13.24 -18.18 10.35
CA THR A 129 -13.48 -17.27 11.48
C THR A 129 -12.61 -16.02 11.45
N ASP A 130 -11.89 -15.77 10.35
CA ASP A 130 -11.03 -14.60 10.23
C ASP A 130 -11.84 -13.32 9.96
N CYS A 131 -12.04 -12.49 10.99
CA CYS A 131 -12.84 -11.27 10.90
C CYS A 131 -12.16 -10.16 10.08
N HIS A 132 -10.94 -10.34 9.55
CA HIS A 132 -10.44 -9.44 8.52
C HIS A 132 -11.15 -9.65 7.18
N MET A 133 -11.60 -10.88 6.89
CA MET A 133 -12.35 -11.24 5.66
C MET A 133 -13.81 -11.66 5.89
N LEU A 134 -14.28 -11.72 7.14
CA LEU A 134 -15.72 -11.74 7.45
C LEU A 134 -16.27 -10.32 7.61
N MET A 135 -17.47 -10.06 7.10
CA MET A 135 -18.16 -8.77 7.20
C MET A 135 -19.65 -8.98 7.44
N LEU A 136 -20.32 -8.07 8.14
CA LEU A 136 -21.78 -8.03 8.26
C LEU A 136 -22.38 -7.46 6.99
N CYS A 137 -23.35 -8.20 6.45
CA CYS A 137 -23.97 -7.92 5.16
C CYS A 137 -25.46 -8.26 5.20
N ASP A 138 -26.31 -7.40 4.63
CA ASP A 138 -27.74 -7.65 4.47
C ASP A 138 -27.94 -9.01 3.80
N SER A 139 -28.83 -9.83 4.36
CA SER A 139 -28.98 -11.23 3.94
C SER A 139 -29.37 -11.37 2.45
N VAL A 140 -30.07 -10.39 1.87
CA VAL A 140 -30.41 -10.39 0.43
C VAL A 140 -29.18 -10.06 -0.42
N TYR A 141 -28.36 -9.11 0.01
CA TYR A 141 -27.13 -8.72 -0.69
C TYR A 141 -26.08 -9.84 -0.59
N ASN A 142 -25.94 -10.42 0.59
CA ASN A 142 -25.10 -11.61 0.85
C ASN A 142 -25.49 -12.78 -0.06
N SER A 143 -26.78 -13.15 -0.06
CA SER A 143 -27.30 -14.20 -0.95
C SER A 143 -27.10 -13.85 -2.44
N SER A 144 -27.22 -12.57 -2.79
CA SER A 144 -27.06 -12.10 -4.15
C SER A 144 -25.62 -12.17 -4.64
N ARG A 145 -24.65 -11.89 -3.75
CA ARG A 145 -23.22 -12.08 -3.97
C ARG A 145 -22.93 -13.56 -4.17
N GLY A 146 -23.33 -14.42 -3.23
CA GLY A 146 -23.06 -15.86 -3.31
C GLY A 146 -21.56 -16.16 -3.34
N ASN A 147 -21.08 -16.95 -4.30
CA ASN A 147 -19.63 -17.17 -4.49
C ASN A 147 -19.06 -16.44 -5.71
N LYS A 148 -19.73 -15.39 -6.19
CA LYS A 148 -19.27 -14.67 -7.39
C LYS A 148 -17.92 -14.02 -7.14
N PRO A 149 -16.97 -14.17 -8.09
CA PRO A 149 -15.77 -13.35 -8.12
C PRO A 149 -16.10 -11.86 -8.10
N PHE A 150 -15.32 -11.10 -7.36
CA PHE A 150 -15.36 -9.64 -7.48
C PHE A 150 -14.75 -9.24 -8.81
N LYS A 151 -15.56 -8.53 -9.60
CA LYS A 151 -15.27 -8.13 -10.98
C LYS A 151 -16.06 -6.88 -11.29
N SER A 152 -15.55 -6.05 -12.19
CA SER A 152 -16.39 -5.05 -12.86
C SER A 152 -17.53 -5.75 -13.60
N CYS A 153 -18.71 -5.15 -13.56
CA CYS A 153 -19.91 -5.63 -14.19
C CYS A 153 -20.09 -4.92 -15.54
N GLY A 154 -20.19 -5.70 -16.61
CA GLY A 154 -20.46 -5.17 -17.95
C GLY A 154 -21.95 -4.90 -18.20
N GLY A 155 -22.32 -4.76 -19.46
CA GLY A 155 -23.73 -4.65 -19.85
C GLY A 155 -24.55 -5.89 -19.47
N GLY A 156 -25.78 -5.68 -18.97
CA GLY A 156 -26.70 -6.76 -18.59
C GLY A 156 -26.64 -7.19 -17.13
N CYS A 157 -25.99 -6.41 -16.27
CA CYS A 157 -25.99 -6.63 -14.82
C CYS A 157 -27.25 -6.08 -14.14
N ASP A 158 -27.65 -6.74 -13.06
CA ASP A 158 -28.73 -6.31 -12.17
C ASP A 158 -28.17 -5.37 -11.10
N GLU A 159 -28.87 -4.26 -10.88
CA GLU A 159 -28.56 -3.29 -9.83
C GLU A 159 -28.97 -3.83 -8.45
N LEU A 160 -28.12 -3.60 -7.47
CA LEU A 160 -28.39 -3.77 -6.05
C LEU A 160 -28.08 -2.42 -5.37
N SER A 161 -29.12 -1.60 -5.22
CA SER A 161 -29.05 -0.19 -4.84
C SER A 161 -28.55 0.02 -3.41
N THR A 162 -27.64 0.95 -3.19
CA THR A 162 -27.28 1.34 -1.82
C THR A 162 -28.26 2.37 -1.24
N VAL A 163 -28.36 2.42 0.08
CA VAL A 163 -28.98 3.54 0.80
C VAL A 163 -27.98 4.70 0.85
N SER A 164 -28.47 5.93 0.70
CA SER A 164 -27.65 7.11 0.95
C SER A 164 -27.47 7.30 2.46
N ASN A 165 -26.26 7.06 2.95
CA ASN A 165 -25.92 7.08 4.37
C ASN A 165 -24.50 7.61 4.57
N ASN A 166 -24.29 8.37 5.63
CA ASN A 166 -22.99 8.98 5.98
C ASN A 166 -22.33 9.76 4.82
N GLY A 167 -23.14 10.33 3.92
CA GLY A 167 -22.66 11.13 2.79
C GLY A 167 -22.18 10.32 1.58
N GLN A 168 -22.39 9.00 1.56
CA GLN A 168 -22.06 8.11 0.45
C GLN A 168 -23.26 7.21 0.08
N GLY A 169 -23.16 6.49 -1.04
CA GLY A 169 -24.24 5.64 -1.55
C GLY A 169 -25.46 6.42 -2.05
N GLY A 170 -26.51 5.68 -2.40
CA GLY A 170 -27.72 6.17 -3.05
C GLY A 170 -27.68 6.01 -4.58
N SER A 171 -28.52 6.79 -5.26
CA SER A 171 -28.71 6.68 -6.71
C SER A 171 -27.41 6.89 -7.47
N GLY A 172 -27.04 5.89 -8.29
CA GLY A 172 -25.83 5.93 -9.12
C GLY A 172 -24.58 5.38 -8.47
N ASP A 173 -24.64 5.01 -7.19
CA ASP A 173 -23.53 4.38 -6.45
C ASP A 173 -23.99 3.05 -5.85
N SER A 174 -24.18 2.09 -6.73
CA SER A 174 -24.81 0.80 -6.44
C SER A 174 -23.85 -0.36 -6.61
N ASN A 175 -24.20 -1.51 -6.03
CA ASN A 175 -23.56 -2.76 -6.40
C ASN A 175 -24.18 -3.29 -7.68
N TRP A 176 -23.42 -4.10 -8.42
CA TRP A 176 -23.88 -4.69 -9.67
C TRP A 176 -23.54 -6.17 -9.70
N ARG A 177 -24.45 -7.00 -10.18
CA ARG A 177 -24.19 -8.43 -10.31
C ARG A 177 -24.64 -8.99 -11.65
N SER A 178 -23.99 -10.08 -12.07
CA SER A 178 -24.50 -10.92 -13.16
C SER A 178 -25.11 -12.21 -12.62
N SER A 179 -25.96 -12.83 -13.44
CA SER A 179 -26.70 -14.05 -13.10
C SER A 179 -25.89 -15.36 -13.26
N ALA A 180 -24.62 -15.30 -13.65
CA ALA A 180 -23.81 -16.45 -14.08
C ALA A 180 -23.15 -17.28 -12.94
N GLY A 181 -23.84 -17.49 -11.81
CA GLY A 181 -23.37 -18.39 -10.75
C GLY A 181 -21.95 -18.05 -10.24
N ASN A 182 -21.08 -19.06 -10.10
CA ASN A 182 -19.69 -18.90 -9.61
C ASN A 182 -18.73 -18.29 -10.64
N LEU A 183 -19.14 -18.16 -11.90
CA LEU A 183 -18.42 -17.43 -12.94
C LEU A 183 -19.01 -16.04 -13.18
N GLY A 184 -20.03 -15.67 -12.41
CA GLY A 184 -20.60 -14.34 -12.46
C GLY A 184 -19.64 -13.26 -11.97
N SER A 185 -20.22 -12.10 -11.75
CA SER A 185 -19.54 -10.90 -11.29
C SER A 185 -20.35 -10.31 -10.15
N PHE A 186 -19.64 -9.79 -9.15
CA PHE A 186 -20.18 -8.88 -8.17
C PHE A 186 -19.26 -7.65 -8.12
N GLU A 187 -19.78 -6.51 -8.54
CA GLU A 187 -19.11 -5.21 -8.46
C GLU A 187 -19.64 -4.50 -7.23
N VAL A 188 -18.74 -4.14 -6.31
CA VAL A 188 -19.10 -3.43 -5.08
C VAL A 188 -19.29 -1.95 -5.39
N TRP A 189 -20.22 -1.31 -4.68
CA TRP A 189 -20.41 0.14 -4.71
C TRP A 189 -19.15 0.90 -4.26
N GLY A 190 -19.02 2.16 -4.66
CA GLY A 190 -17.75 2.90 -4.62
C GLY A 190 -17.08 2.94 -3.25
N GLY A 191 -17.83 3.25 -2.18
CA GLY A 191 -17.29 3.44 -0.82
C GLY A 191 -16.90 2.18 -0.05
N ARG A 192 -16.94 0.99 -0.70
CA ARG A 192 -16.53 -0.29 -0.08
C ARG A 192 -15.65 -1.15 -0.99
N ARG A 193 -15.22 -0.61 -2.13
CA ARG A 193 -14.37 -1.33 -3.10
C ARG A 193 -13.01 -1.65 -2.50
N GLY A 194 -12.42 -0.67 -1.83
CA GLY A 194 -11.10 -0.74 -1.20
C GLY A 194 -11.12 -1.68 -0.01
N ASP A 195 -12.15 -1.60 0.84
CA ASP A 195 -12.33 -2.48 2.00
C ASP A 195 -12.36 -3.96 1.60
N VAL A 196 -13.17 -4.28 0.57
CA VAL A 196 -13.29 -5.65 0.06
C VAL A 196 -12.00 -6.09 -0.63
N ALA A 197 -11.35 -5.20 -1.39
CA ALA A 197 -10.07 -5.49 -2.04
C ALA A 197 -8.98 -5.80 -1.01
N ARG A 198 -8.80 -4.96 0.01
CA ARG A 198 -7.78 -5.15 1.05
C ARG A 198 -8.06 -6.36 1.93
N ALA A 199 -9.32 -6.75 2.16
CA ALA A 199 -9.66 -8.00 2.84
C ALA A 199 -9.21 -9.23 2.04
N LEU A 200 -9.36 -9.21 0.72
CA LEU A 200 -8.94 -10.30 -0.17
C LEU A 200 -7.42 -10.35 -0.38
N LEU A 201 -6.78 -9.19 -0.58
CA LEU A 201 -5.32 -9.07 -0.65
C LEU A 201 -4.68 -9.58 0.65
N TYR A 202 -5.29 -9.26 1.80
CA TYR A 202 -4.90 -9.83 3.09
C TYR A 202 -5.02 -11.35 3.12
N ALA A 203 -6.17 -11.91 2.69
CA ALA A 203 -6.38 -13.36 2.71
C ALA A 203 -5.30 -14.10 1.89
N ASP A 204 -4.90 -13.53 0.75
CA ASP A 204 -3.85 -14.07 -0.12
C ASP A 204 -2.47 -14.14 0.57
N VAL A 205 -2.11 -13.13 1.37
CA VAL A 205 -0.83 -13.11 2.08
C VAL A 205 -0.89 -13.86 3.41
N ARG A 206 -2.02 -13.78 4.13
CA ARG A 206 -2.22 -14.48 5.39
C ARG A 206 -2.22 -15.98 5.21
N TYR A 207 -2.92 -16.48 4.21
CA TYR A 207 -3.08 -17.91 3.98
C TYR A 207 -2.19 -18.37 2.84
N ALA A 208 -0.89 -18.52 3.13
CA ALA A 208 0.12 -19.01 2.19
C ALA A 208 0.32 -20.54 2.26
N GLY A 209 -0.69 -21.27 2.75
CA GLY A 209 -0.61 -22.70 3.05
C GLY A 209 0.15 -23.03 4.34
N GLY A 210 0.38 -24.31 4.59
CA GLY A 210 1.16 -24.80 5.73
C GLY A 210 0.29 -25.22 6.91
N ASN A 211 0.76 -24.97 8.13
CA ASN A 211 0.09 -25.39 9.35
C ASN A 211 0.08 -24.24 10.36
N HIS A 212 -1.07 -24.04 11.00
CA HIS A 212 -1.20 -23.11 12.11
C HIS A 212 -0.22 -23.49 13.23
N GLY A 213 0.64 -22.57 13.65
CA GLY A 213 1.81 -22.87 14.49
C GLY A 213 1.50 -23.43 15.87
N SER A 214 0.42 -22.97 16.52
CA SER A 214 0.03 -23.47 17.85
C SER A 214 -0.79 -24.76 17.84
N THR A 215 -1.60 -25.00 16.80
CA THR A 215 -2.54 -26.15 16.78
C THR A 215 -2.17 -27.23 15.77
N GLY A 216 -1.26 -26.94 14.84
CA GLY A 216 -0.87 -27.84 13.75
C GLY A 216 -1.97 -28.06 12.70
N ALA A 217 -3.10 -27.34 12.77
CA ALA A 217 -4.15 -27.44 11.78
C ALA A 217 -3.62 -27.01 10.40
N ALA A 218 -3.89 -27.81 9.37
CA ALA A 218 -3.49 -27.44 8.01
C ALA A 218 -4.28 -26.21 7.53
N GLU A 219 -3.58 -25.25 6.94
CA GLU A 219 -4.17 -24.05 6.34
C GLU A 219 -4.07 -24.13 4.81
N PRO A 220 -5.10 -23.65 4.08
CA PRO A 220 -5.04 -23.58 2.63
C PRO A 220 -4.07 -22.48 2.15
N ASP A 221 -3.57 -22.62 0.93
CA ASP A 221 -2.96 -21.53 0.16
C ASP A 221 -4.05 -20.82 -0.64
N LEU A 222 -4.46 -19.63 -0.19
CA LEU A 222 -5.48 -18.82 -0.85
C LEU A 222 -4.77 -17.86 -1.82
N ILE A 223 -5.10 -17.92 -3.10
CA ILE A 223 -4.38 -17.17 -4.15
C ILE A 223 -5.36 -16.34 -4.99
N LEU A 224 -5.14 -15.03 -5.05
CA LEU A 224 -5.81 -14.15 -6.00
C LEU A 224 -5.32 -14.37 -7.42
N THR A 225 -6.22 -14.39 -8.40
CA THR A 225 -5.84 -14.66 -9.79
C THR A 225 -6.83 -14.08 -10.78
N ASP A 226 -6.35 -13.61 -11.92
CA ASP A 226 -7.22 -13.24 -13.06
C ASP A 226 -7.68 -14.46 -13.87
N ASN A 227 -7.26 -15.69 -13.49
CA ASN A 227 -7.64 -16.90 -14.21
C ASN A 227 -8.96 -17.48 -13.70
N GLU A 228 -10.05 -17.15 -14.39
CA GLU A 228 -11.39 -17.62 -14.05
C GLU A 228 -11.53 -19.14 -14.01
N SER A 229 -10.72 -19.89 -14.79
CA SER A 229 -10.77 -21.35 -14.77
C SER A 229 -10.23 -21.92 -13.45
N LEU A 230 -9.22 -21.27 -12.86
CA LEU A 230 -8.70 -21.64 -11.54
C LEU A 230 -9.71 -21.31 -10.44
N ILE A 231 -10.38 -20.16 -10.57
CA ILE A 231 -11.42 -19.75 -9.63
C ILE A 231 -12.59 -20.75 -9.64
N ASP A 232 -13.13 -21.09 -10.81
CA ASP A 232 -14.23 -22.06 -10.94
C ASP A 232 -13.84 -23.44 -10.39
N ALA A 233 -12.61 -23.87 -10.63
CA ALA A 233 -12.08 -25.13 -10.12
C ALA A 233 -11.93 -25.17 -8.59
N SER A 234 -11.97 -24.02 -7.90
CA SER A 234 -11.84 -23.94 -6.44
C SER A 234 -13.12 -24.29 -5.70
N TRP A 235 -14.26 -24.38 -6.41
CA TRP A 235 -15.54 -24.78 -5.83
C TRP A 235 -15.70 -26.31 -5.78
N THR A 236 -14.95 -26.95 -4.90
CA THR A 236 -14.96 -28.43 -4.77
C THR A 236 -15.91 -28.95 -3.69
N GLY A 237 -16.31 -28.06 -2.76
CA GLY A 237 -17.04 -28.45 -1.56
C GLY A 237 -16.20 -29.26 -0.56
N GLN A 238 -14.88 -29.29 -0.71
CA GLN A 238 -13.93 -29.94 0.19
C GLN A 238 -12.91 -28.92 0.74
N ASN A 239 -12.16 -29.33 1.78
CA ASN A 239 -10.98 -28.59 2.19
C ASN A 239 -9.88 -28.81 1.16
N GLU A 240 -9.37 -27.73 0.55
CA GLU A 240 -8.33 -27.79 -0.47
C GLU A 240 -7.00 -27.28 0.06
N SER A 241 -5.89 -27.82 -0.45
CA SER A 241 -4.56 -27.28 -0.14
C SER A 241 -4.29 -25.95 -0.83
N VAL A 242 -4.95 -25.68 -1.96
CA VAL A 242 -4.87 -24.44 -2.72
C VAL A 242 -6.27 -24.06 -3.20
N ALA A 243 -6.66 -22.80 -3.07
CA ALA A 243 -7.90 -22.27 -3.63
C ALA A 243 -7.67 -20.88 -4.22
N TYR A 244 -8.45 -20.55 -5.25
CA TYR A 244 -8.33 -19.34 -6.04
C TYR A 244 -9.60 -18.51 -6.00
N MET A 245 -9.47 -17.18 -5.98
CA MET A 245 -10.62 -16.26 -6.00
C MET A 245 -10.21 -14.91 -6.60
N GLY A 246 -11.21 -14.10 -7.00
CA GLY A 246 -11.10 -12.66 -7.24
C GLY A 246 -10.21 -12.25 -8.42
N MET A 247 -10.70 -11.35 -9.28
CA MET A 247 -9.86 -10.80 -10.35
C MET A 247 -8.86 -9.83 -9.75
N LEU A 248 -7.61 -10.28 -9.59
CA LEU A 248 -6.54 -9.52 -8.95
C LEU A 248 -6.43 -8.12 -9.56
N ASN A 249 -6.50 -7.98 -10.88
CA ASN A 249 -6.42 -6.68 -11.53
C ASN A 249 -7.55 -5.71 -11.13
N VAL A 250 -8.79 -6.21 -10.95
CA VAL A 250 -9.94 -5.42 -10.49
C VAL A 250 -9.75 -5.03 -9.04
N LEU A 251 -9.30 -5.95 -8.20
CA LEU A 251 -9.07 -5.68 -6.78
C LEU A 251 -7.96 -4.64 -6.57
N LEU A 252 -6.91 -4.70 -7.39
CA LEU A 252 -5.86 -3.68 -7.39
C LEU A 252 -6.39 -2.31 -7.83
N GLN A 253 -7.24 -2.25 -8.85
CA GLN A 253 -7.87 -0.97 -9.23
C GLN A 253 -8.80 -0.44 -8.13
N TRP A 254 -9.59 -1.32 -7.50
CA TRP A 254 -10.49 -0.96 -6.39
C TRP A 254 -9.74 -0.46 -5.16
N HIS A 255 -8.57 -1.03 -4.87
CA HIS A 255 -7.69 -0.55 -3.81
C HIS A 255 -7.27 0.91 -4.04
N GLU A 256 -6.96 1.28 -5.28
CA GLU A 256 -6.57 2.66 -5.66
C GLU A 256 -7.77 3.61 -5.71
N ASP A 257 -8.91 3.15 -6.23
CA ASP A 257 -10.12 3.98 -6.40
C ASP A 257 -10.79 4.33 -5.06
N ASP A 258 -10.61 3.50 -4.03
CA ASP A 258 -11.21 3.65 -2.70
C ASP A 258 -10.12 3.54 -1.60
N PRO A 259 -9.42 4.66 -1.30
CA PRO A 259 -8.37 4.70 -0.29
C PRO A 259 -8.87 4.35 1.11
N VAL A 260 -7.96 3.87 1.97
CA VAL A 260 -8.25 3.56 3.38
C VAL A 260 -8.90 4.74 4.09
N ASP A 261 -10.04 4.51 4.74
CA ASP A 261 -10.78 5.52 5.48
C ASP A 261 -10.76 5.27 7.01
N ALA A 262 -11.39 6.18 7.75
CA ALA A 262 -11.45 6.07 9.21
C ALA A 262 -12.28 4.88 9.71
N PHE A 263 -13.28 4.44 8.94
CA PHE A 263 -14.12 3.31 9.31
C PHE A 263 -13.34 2.00 9.14
N GLU A 264 -12.58 1.85 8.07
CA GLU A 264 -11.73 0.69 7.82
C GLU A 264 -10.57 0.60 8.83
N LEU A 265 -9.93 1.74 9.17
CA LEU A 265 -8.92 1.78 10.23
C LEU A 265 -9.51 1.34 11.58
N GLN A 266 -10.69 1.82 11.94
CA GLN A 266 -11.38 1.39 13.16
C GLN A 266 -11.67 -0.12 13.13
N ARG A 267 -12.16 -0.64 12.01
CA ARG A 267 -12.42 -2.06 11.84
C ARG A 267 -11.15 -2.89 12.07
N ASN A 268 -10.02 -2.48 11.46
CA ASN A 268 -8.73 -3.15 11.63
C ASN A 268 -8.27 -3.15 13.10
N GLU A 269 -8.39 -2.03 13.81
CA GLU A 269 -8.06 -1.93 15.24
C GLU A 269 -8.95 -2.81 16.12
N VAL A 270 -10.25 -2.86 15.84
CA VAL A 270 -11.18 -3.72 16.58
C VAL A 270 -10.82 -5.18 16.37
N VAL A 271 -10.68 -5.62 15.12
CA VAL A 271 -10.33 -7.02 14.82
C VAL A 271 -8.99 -7.39 15.45
N TYR A 272 -7.98 -6.52 15.36
CA TYR A 272 -6.68 -6.72 16.03
C TYR A 272 -6.81 -6.91 17.54
N GLY A 273 -7.67 -6.12 18.20
CA GLY A 273 -7.93 -6.23 19.64
C GLY A 273 -8.44 -7.62 20.08
N TYR A 274 -9.08 -8.36 19.18
CA TYR A 274 -9.55 -9.72 19.43
C TYR A 274 -8.60 -10.78 18.87
N GLN A 275 -8.24 -10.67 17.59
CA GLN A 275 -7.55 -11.72 16.83
C GLN A 275 -6.03 -11.60 16.82
N HIS A 276 -5.50 -10.48 17.33
CA HIS A 276 -4.07 -10.22 17.53
C HIS A 276 -3.21 -10.18 16.26
N ASN A 277 -3.82 -10.24 15.09
CA ASN A 277 -3.20 -9.95 13.82
C ASN A 277 -3.89 -8.76 13.12
N ARG A 278 -3.16 -8.05 12.26
CA ARG A 278 -3.63 -6.85 11.57
C ARG A 278 -3.70 -7.11 10.06
N ASN A 279 -4.62 -6.42 9.37
CA ASN A 279 -4.57 -6.35 7.91
C ASN A 279 -3.50 -5.32 7.51
N PRO A 280 -2.34 -5.74 6.96
CA PRO A 280 -1.24 -4.83 6.65
C PRO A 280 -1.58 -3.86 5.54
N PHE A 281 -2.56 -4.18 4.67
CA PHE A 281 -2.94 -3.30 3.57
C PHE A 281 -3.88 -2.18 3.99
N VAL A 282 -4.44 -2.25 5.21
CA VAL A 282 -5.16 -1.13 5.84
C VAL A 282 -4.17 -0.20 6.55
N ASP A 283 -3.17 -0.75 7.25
CA ASP A 283 -2.17 0.05 7.95
C ASP A 283 -1.08 0.64 7.01
N HIS A 284 -0.74 -0.09 5.95
CA HIS A 284 0.29 0.20 4.95
C HIS A 284 -0.21 -0.11 3.52
N PRO A 285 -1.16 0.68 2.99
CA PRO A 285 -1.71 0.44 1.65
C PRO A 285 -0.64 0.46 0.55
N GLU A 286 0.45 1.22 0.72
CA GLU A 286 1.57 1.30 -0.22
C GLU A 286 2.26 -0.05 -0.50
N TRP A 287 2.11 -1.03 0.39
CA TRP A 287 2.68 -2.36 0.22
C TRP A 287 1.96 -3.21 -0.84
N VAL A 288 0.71 -2.87 -1.19
CA VAL A 288 -0.06 -3.55 -2.24
C VAL A 288 0.67 -3.46 -3.59
N ALA A 289 1.10 -2.25 -3.97
CA ALA A 289 1.82 -2.04 -5.22
C ALA A 289 3.11 -2.87 -5.28
N CYS A 290 3.92 -2.83 -4.22
CA CYS A 290 5.15 -3.62 -4.12
C CYS A 290 4.88 -5.13 -4.24
N LEU A 291 3.88 -5.65 -3.54
CA LEU A 291 3.64 -7.10 -3.44
C LEU A 291 2.97 -7.68 -4.69
N PHE A 292 1.98 -6.98 -5.27
CA PHE A 292 1.10 -7.52 -6.32
C PHE A 292 1.32 -6.91 -7.70
N GLN A 293 1.92 -5.72 -7.81
CA GLN A 293 2.21 -5.07 -9.10
C GLN A 293 3.71 -5.10 -9.42
N GLY A 294 4.56 -5.00 -8.39
CA GLY A 294 6.01 -5.02 -8.46
C GLY A 294 6.65 -3.92 -9.34
N PRO A 295 7.98 -3.91 -9.44
CA PRO A 295 8.92 -4.07 -8.31
C PRO A 295 8.61 -3.10 -7.16
N CYS A 296 9.04 -3.49 -5.96
CA CYS A 296 8.98 -2.64 -4.77
C CYS A 296 9.87 -1.41 -4.91
N CYS A 297 9.47 -0.31 -4.27
CA CYS A 297 10.32 0.87 -4.13
C CYS A 297 11.65 0.45 -3.49
N GLY A 298 12.77 0.67 -4.17
CA GLY A 298 14.03 0.12 -3.69
C GLY A 298 15.26 0.89 -4.13
N PHE A 299 16.26 0.90 -3.27
CA PHE A 299 17.59 1.43 -3.55
C PHE A 299 18.63 0.34 -3.30
N THR A 300 19.43 0.01 -4.31
CA THR A 300 20.49 -1.00 -4.20
C THR A 300 21.81 -0.41 -4.67
N ALA A 301 22.85 -0.43 -3.84
CA ALA A 301 24.19 -0.04 -4.28
C ALA A 301 24.68 -0.99 -5.37
N THR A 302 25.18 -0.46 -6.49
CA THR A 302 25.57 -1.28 -7.67
C THR A 302 27.07 -1.54 -7.68
N CYS A 303 27.86 -0.50 -7.46
CA CYS A 303 29.32 -0.59 -7.43
C CYS A 303 29.90 0.35 -6.36
N PRO A 304 31.11 0.07 -5.87
CA PRO A 304 31.82 0.99 -4.99
C PRO A 304 32.41 2.18 -5.76
N GLY A 305 32.49 3.33 -5.09
CA GLY A 305 33.26 4.48 -5.57
C GLY A 305 34.77 4.28 -5.42
N SER A 306 35.55 5.25 -5.89
CA SER A 306 37.01 5.31 -5.69
C SER A 306 37.42 6.61 -4.99
N ALA A 307 38.60 6.62 -4.38
CA ALA A 307 39.11 7.79 -3.69
C ALA A 307 39.34 8.96 -4.67
N ASN A 308 38.88 10.15 -4.30
CA ASN A 308 39.15 11.40 -5.01
C ASN A 308 40.41 12.10 -4.46
N ASN A 309 40.73 13.30 -4.96
CA ASN A 309 41.92 14.07 -4.57
C ASN A 309 41.96 14.48 -3.09
N THR A 310 40.85 14.38 -2.35
CA THR A 310 40.80 14.60 -0.90
C THR A 310 41.18 13.34 -0.11
N GLY A 311 41.27 12.18 -0.77
CA GLY A 311 41.46 10.87 -0.16
C GLY A 311 40.17 10.18 0.27
N ALA A 312 39.02 10.88 0.26
CA ALA A 312 37.71 10.30 0.51
C ALA A 312 37.12 9.64 -0.73
N THR A 313 36.22 8.68 -0.53
CA THR A 313 35.41 8.10 -1.61
C THR A 313 34.11 8.88 -1.72
N GLY A 314 33.81 9.40 -2.92
CA GLY A 314 32.54 10.07 -3.16
C GLY A 314 31.38 9.09 -3.12
N GLU A 315 30.28 9.48 -2.49
CA GLU A 315 29.07 8.65 -2.36
C GLU A 315 27.88 9.36 -2.98
N ILE A 316 26.98 8.59 -3.60
CA ILE A 316 25.65 9.04 -3.97
C ILE A 316 24.68 8.62 -2.87
N VAL A 317 23.85 9.54 -2.42
CA VAL A 317 22.85 9.35 -1.36
C VAL A 317 21.50 9.71 -1.95
N LEU A 318 20.48 8.90 -1.69
CA LEU A 318 19.11 9.15 -2.13
C LEU A 318 18.28 9.62 -0.94
N LEU A 319 17.54 10.70 -1.13
CA LEU A 319 16.59 11.25 -0.17
C LEU A 319 15.19 11.28 -0.81
N GLY A 320 14.13 11.18 0.00
CA GLY A 320 12.76 11.04 -0.51
C GLY A 320 12.40 9.58 -0.79
N SER A 321 11.51 9.34 -1.76
CA SER A 321 11.02 8.00 -2.11
C SER A 321 11.35 7.62 -3.56
N ALA A 322 11.21 6.33 -3.89
CA ALA A 322 11.25 5.85 -5.29
C ALA A 322 9.86 5.86 -5.95
N SER A 323 8.87 6.55 -5.37
CA SER A 323 7.52 6.66 -5.93
C SER A 323 7.49 7.65 -7.08
N VAL A 324 6.96 7.23 -8.23
CA VAL A 324 6.83 8.10 -9.40
C VAL A 324 5.74 9.15 -9.16
N ALA A 325 4.64 8.78 -8.53
CA ALA A 325 3.52 9.64 -8.17
C ALA A 325 3.92 10.67 -7.10
N ALA A 326 4.72 10.29 -6.10
CA ALA A 326 5.22 11.23 -5.10
C ALA A 326 6.15 12.29 -5.71
N ASN A 327 6.93 11.91 -6.73
CA ASN A 327 7.86 12.78 -7.46
C ASN A 327 8.78 13.60 -6.51
N ASP A 328 9.32 12.94 -5.48
CA ASP A 328 10.06 13.58 -4.39
C ASP A 328 11.52 13.10 -4.23
N LEU A 329 12.01 12.28 -5.17
CA LEU A 329 13.37 11.75 -5.13
C LEU A 329 14.41 12.87 -5.30
N VAL A 330 15.33 12.98 -4.36
CA VAL A 330 16.48 13.88 -4.42
C VAL A 330 17.77 13.07 -4.48
N LEU A 331 18.55 13.30 -5.53
CA LEU A 331 19.89 12.75 -5.69
C LEU A 331 20.87 13.67 -4.96
N ALA A 332 21.61 13.14 -4.00
CA ALA A 332 22.67 13.86 -3.30
C ALA A 332 24.03 13.20 -3.56
N ALA A 333 25.09 14.00 -3.57
CA ALA A 333 26.45 13.49 -3.65
C ALA A 333 27.31 14.15 -2.57
N VAL A 334 28.02 13.33 -1.79
CA VAL A 334 28.77 13.73 -0.59
C VAL A 334 30.23 13.30 -0.70
N SER A 335 31.08 13.82 0.21
CA SER A 335 32.50 13.48 0.31
C SER A 335 33.30 13.82 -0.95
N LEU A 336 32.94 14.92 -1.61
CA LEU A 336 33.52 15.37 -2.87
C LEU A 336 34.56 16.47 -2.69
N PRO A 337 35.43 16.71 -3.68
CA PRO A 337 36.27 17.91 -3.70
C PRO A 337 35.40 19.17 -3.74
N THR A 338 35.80 20.21 -3.01
CA THR A 338 35.00 21.44 -2.87
C THR A 338 35.05 22.32 -4.14
N ASN A 339 33.97 23.05 -4.37
CA ASN A 339 33.77 24.00 -5.47
C ASN A 339 34.02 23.42 -6.87
N GLN A 340 33.86 22.11 -7.02
CA GLN A 340 33.98 21.42 -8.31
C GLN A 340 32.64 21.31 -8.99
N PHE A 341 32.66 21.36 -10.31
CA PHE A 341 31.48 21.07 -11.11
C PHE A 341 31.34 19.56 -11.34
N GLY A 342 30.11 19.10 -11.33
CA GLY A 342 29.76 17.72 -11.61
C GLY A 342 28.36 17.59 -12.18
N VAL A 343 28.00 16.36 -12.54
CA VAL A 343 26.72 16.05 -13.17
C VAL A 343 26.21 14.71 -12.63
N PHE A 344 24.94 14.70 -12.23
CA PHE A 344 24.22 13.45 -12.00
C PHE A 344 23.81 12.87 -13.35
N PHE A 345 23.90 11.56 -13.48
CA PHE A 345 23.49 10.86 -14.69
C PHE A 345 22.92 9.50 -14.35
N TYR A 346 22.10 8.98 -15.27
CA TYR A 346 21.47 7.70 -15.11
C TYR A 346 21.25 6.96 -16.43
N GLY A 347 21.02 5.66 -16.34
CA GLY A 347 20.87 4.77 -17.49
C GLY A 347 20.21 3.45 -17.12
N PRO A 348 19.77 2.67 -18.13
CA PRO A 348 18.90 1.51 -17.92
C PRO A 348 19.67 0.23 -17.54
N SER A 349 20.99 0.28 -17.46
CA SER A 349 21.80 -0.91 -17.26
C SER A 349 22.96 -0.63 -16.33
N GLU A 350 23.44 -1.67 -15.69
CA GLU A 350 24.62 -1.65 -14.83
C GLU A 350 25.87 -2.02 -15.62
N GLN A 351 27.00 -1.46 -15.22
CA GLN A 351 28.32 -2.00 -15.55
C GLN A 351 29.28 -1.74 -14.40
N ASP A 352 30.52 -2.17 -14.52
CA ASP A 352 31.55 -1.83 -13.53
C ASP A 352 32.92 -1.71 -14.20
N THR A 353 33.16 -0.59 -14.86
CA THR A 353 34.37 -0.39 -15.69
C THR A 353 35.22 0.78 -15.21
N PRO A 354 36.56 0.68 -15.20
CA PRO A 354 37.42 1.81 -14.87
C PRO A 354 37.14 3.03 -15.78
N PHE A 355 36.96 4.20 -15.18
CA PHE A 355 36.73 5.45 -15.90
C PHE A 355 37.25 6.65 -15.09
N GLY A 356 38.23 7.36 -15.65
CA GLY A 356 38.92 8.43 -14.93
C GLY A 356 39.68 7.91 -13.71
N ASN A 357 39.53 8.59 -12.57
CA ASN A 357 40.10 8.15 -11.28
C ASN A 357 39.20 7.13 -10.56
N GLY A 358 38.04 6.77 -11.13
CA GLY A 358 37.06 5.89 -10.49
C GLY A 358 36.49 4.85 -11.44
N ARG A 359 35.21 4.53 -11.23
CA ARG A 359 34.52 3.44 -11.94
C ARG A 359 33.18 3.96 -12.47
N LEU A 360 32.91 3.69 -13.75
CA LEU A 360 31.63 3.96 -14.38
C LEU A 360 30.72 2.76 -14.15
N CYS A 361 29.58 3.02 -13.50
CA CYS A 361 28.69 1.96 -13.00
C CYS A 361 27.32 1.94 -13.66
N VAL A 362 27.10 2.89 -14.55
CA VAL A 362 25.89 3.02 -15.35
C VAL A 362 26.27 2.74 -16.81
N ALA A 363 25.48 1.90 -17.46
CA ALA A 363 25.63 1.46 -18.83
C ALA A 363 24.37 1.80 -19.66
N GLY A 364 24.42 1.44 -20.95
CA GLY A 364 23.35 1.74 -21.89
C GLY A 364 23.37 3.20 -22.35
N GLN A 365 22.21 3.69 -22.78
CA GLN A 365 22.07 5.10 -23.13
C GLN A 365 22.06 5.93 -21.84
N ILE A 366 22.89 6.98 -21.77
CA ILE A 366 23.10 7.78 -20.55
C ILE A 366 22.37 9.12 -20.66
N ALA A 367 21.48 9.37 -19.69
CA ALA A 367 20.78 10.62 -19.48
C ALA A 367 21.58 11.46 -18.49
N ARG A 368 21.82 12.73 -18.83
CA ARG A 368 22.57 13.66 -17.98
C ARG A 368 21.63 14.74 -17.49
N LEU A 369 21.69 15.01 -16.19
CA LEU A 369 20.95 16.09 -15.54
C LEU A 369 21.76 17.39 -15.61
N ASP A 370 21.26 18.46 -15.00
CA ASP A 370 21.92 19.76 -15.07
C ASP A 370 23.27 19.77 -14.33
N LEU A 371 24.12 20.70 -14.75
CA LEU A 371 25.41 20.95 -14.13
C LEU A 371 25.22 21.52 -12.73
N VAL A 372 25.84 20.89 -11.73
CA VAL A 372 25.80 21.33 -10.33
C VAL A 372 27.21 21.59 -9.79
N ASN A 373 27.30 22.35 -8.69
CA ASN A 373 28.56 22.66 -8.02
C ASN A 373 28.56 22.07 -6.61
N THR A 374 29.66 21.41 -6.24
CA THR A 374 29.82 20.75 -4.93
C THR A 374 29.99 21.72 -3.76
N GLY A 375 30.03 23.02 -4.02
CA GLY A 375 30.08 24.08 -3.03
C GLY A 375 31.27 23.97 -2.08
N SER A 376 31.25 24.77 -1.02
CA SER A 376 32.35 24.79 -0.05
C SER A 376 32.42 23.56 0.84
N GLN A 377 31.41 22.69 0.82
CA GLN A 377 31.30 21.52 1.70
C GLN A 377 31.56 20.18 0.98
N GLY A 378 31.81 20.19 -0.33
CA GLY A 378 31.98 18.93 -1.07
C GLY A 378 30.67 18.16 -1.17
N PHE A 379 29.56 18.88 -1.27
CA PHE A 379 28.19 18.39 -1.27
C PHE A 379 27.38 19.06 -2.36
N THR A 380 26.53 18.29 -3.03
CA THR A 380 25.50 18.83 -3.92
C THR A 380 24.27 17.93 -3.90
N ALA A 381 23.12 18.51 -4.23
CA ALA A 381 21.88 17.77 -4.40
C ALA A 381 21.14 18.24 -5.66
N TYR A 382 20.29 17.36 -6.18
CA TYR A 382 19.45 17.58 -7.35
C TYR A 382 18.10 16.91 -7.12
N ALA A 383 17.03 17.69 -7.08
CA ALA A 383 15.66 17.16 -7.04
C ALA A 383 15.31 16.61 -8.42
N LEU A 384 15.04 15.31 -8.50
CA LEU A 384 14.68 14.65 -9.74
C LEU A 384 13.20 14.92 -10.02
N ASP A 385 12.92 15.45 -11.22
CA ASP A 385 11.54 15.62 -11.69
C ASP A 385 11.22 14.53 -12.71
N ASN A 386 10.46 13.54 -12.28
CA ASN A 386 10.02 12.42 -13.10
C ASN A 386 9.10 12.87 -14.25
N THR A 387 8.53 14.08 -14.18
CA THR A 387 7.66 14.62 -15.24
C THR A 387 8.40 15.36 -16.34
N ALA A 388 9.70 15.64 -16.14
CA ALA A 388 10.54 16.41 -17.05
C ALA A 388 11.87 15.69 -17.32
N PRO A 389 11.85 14.52 -18.00
CA PRO A 389 13.10 13.81 -18.29
C PRO A 389 13.99 14.64 -19.23
N PRO A 390 15.33 14.59 -19.06
CA PRO A 390 16.27 15.33 -19.89
C PRO A 390 16.21 14.92 -21.37
N GLN A 391 15.71 13.71 -21.65
CA GLN A 391 15.38 13.21 -22.98
C GLN A 391 14.16 12.28 -22.91
N GLY A 392 13.32 12.24 -23.96
CA GLY A 392 12.08 11.45 -23.93
C GLY A 392 12.26 9.93 -23.73
N TRP A 393 13.41 9.35 -24.09
CA TRP A 393 13.71 7.94 -23.85
C TRP A 393 14.07 7.63 -22.38
N ALA A 394 14.41 8.66 -21.60
CA ALA A 394 14.85 8.56 -20.22
C ALA A 394 13.70 8.81 -19.22
N GLN A 395 12.46 8.64 -19.68
CA GLN A 395 11.26 8.75 -18.86
C GLN A 395 11.27 7.65 -17.80
N ILE A 396 11.17 8.06 -16.53
CA ILE A 396 10.99 7.14 -15.41
C ILE A 396 9.51 6.85 -15.28
N THR A 397 9.15 5.57 -15.24
CA THR A 397 7.77 5.09 -15.10
C THR A 397 7.66 4.14 -13.91
N PRO A 398 6.45 3.97 -13.34
CA PRO A 398 6.23 2.93 -12.33
C PRO A 398 6.74 1.57 -12.84
N GLY A 399 7.44 0.87 -11.97
CA GLY A 399 8.05 -0.43 -12.22
C GLY A 399 9.35 -0.42 -13.04
N SER A 400 9.84 0.74 -13.47
CA SER A 400 11.14 0.86 -14.15
C SER A 400 12.30 0.83 -13.15
N ALA A 401 13.45 0.31 -13.59
CA ALA A 401 14.68 0.32 -12.82
C ALA A 401 15.75 1.17 -13.53
N TRP A 402 16.42 2.04 -12.78
CA TRP A 402 17.43 2.95 -13.32
C TRP A 402 18.66 3.02 -12.42
N HIS A 403 19.84 3.12 -13.03
CA HIS A 403 21.11 3.21 -12.31
C HIS A 403 21.61 4.65 -12.33
N PHE A 404 21.84 5.25 -11.17
CA PHE A 404 22.29 6.62 -10.98
C PHE A 404 23.74 6.66 -10.49
N GLN A 405 24.47 7.69 -10.92
CA GLN A 405 25.82 7.96 -10.47
C GLN A 405 26.13 9.46 -10.62
N PHE A 406 27.11 9.96 -9.86
CA PHE A 406 27.58 11.34 -9.97
C PHE A 406 29.01 11.40 -10.50
N TRP A 407 29.20 12.11 -11.61
CA TRP A 407 30.52 12.44 -12.15
C TRP A 407 30.95 13.81 -11.61
N HIS A 408 32.22 13.96 -11.25
CA HIS A 408 32.75 15.23 -10.77
C HIS A 408 34.18 15.50 -11.24
N ARG A 409 34.52 16.79 -11.34
CA ARG A 409 35.91 17.21 -11.52
C ARG A 409 36.74 16.84 -10.29
N ASP A 410 37.92 16.30 -10.55
CA ASP A 410 38.85 15.76 -9.55
C ASP A 410 40.30 16.07 -9.94
N PRO A 411 40.69 17.36 -10.03
CA PRO A 411 42.04 17.73 -10.43
C PRO A 411 43.07 17.25 -9.39
N GLY A 412 44.08 16.52 -9.85
CA GLY A 412 45.12 15.95 -8.98
C GLY A 412 44.69 14.69 -8.24
N GLY A 413 43.62 14.02 -8.70
CA GLY A 413 43.18 12.77 -8.10
C GLY A 413 44.17 11.61 -8.32
N PRO A 414 44.01 10.50 -7.55
CA PRO A 414 45.03 9.45 -7.42
C PRO A 414 45.36 8.70 -8.71
N GLY A 415 44.43 8.65 -9.67
CA GLY A 415 44.59 7.97 -10.95
C GLY A 415 45.17 8.83 -12.07
N GLY A 416 45.53 10.09 -11.79
CA GLY A 416 46.10 11.01 -12.79
C GLY A 416 45.10 11.60 -13.78
N SER A 417 43.81 11.22 -13.72
CA SER A 417 42.73 11.87 -14.46
C SER A 417 42.28 13.15 -13.76
N SER A 418 41.60 14.03 -14.50
CA SER A 418 41.00 15.27 -13.98
C SER A 418 39.56 15.11 -13.49
N HIS A 419 39.07 13.88 -13.41
CA HIS A 419 37.69 13.57 -12.99
C HIS A 419 37.58 12.19 -12.33
N ASN A 420 36.51 12.04 -11.55
CA ASN A 420 36.19 10.85 -10.79
C ASN A 420 34.67 10.67 -10.71
N LEU A 421 34.22 9.54 -10.13
CA LEU A 421 32.83 9.18 -9.97
C LEU A 421 32.57 8.70 -8.55
N THR A 422 31.34 8.90 -8.08
CA THR A 422 30.84 8.26 -6.85
C THR A 422 30.64 6.76 -7.07
N GLY A 423 30.27 6.03 -6.01
CA GLY A 423 29.57 4.75 -6.19
C GLY A 423 28.29 4.91 -7.01
N GLY A 424 27.77 3.79 -7.50
CA GLY A 424 26.49 3.73 -8.24
C GLY A 424 25.36 3.21 -7.37
N VAL A 425 24.12 3.61 -7.69
CA VAL A 425 22.91 3.12 -7.04
C VAL A 425 21.86 2.78 -8.09
N ARG A 426 21.23 1.62 -7.96
CA ARG A 426 20.02 1.22 -8.67
C ARG A 426 18.82 1.71 -7.89
N VAL A 427 17.89 2.33 -8.58
CA VAL A 427 16.57 2.71 -8.07
C VAL A 427 15.53 1.90 -8.80
N ASP A 428 14.75 1.12 -8.05
CA ASP A 428 13.55 0.44 -8.52
C ASP A 428 12.37 1.36 -8.20
N PHE A 429 11.79 1.98 -9.24
CA PHE A 429 10.71 2.93 -9.10
C PHE A 429 9.37 2.22 -8.98
N CYS A 430 8.54 2.70 -8.07
CA CYS A 430 7.19 2.20 -7.80
C CYS A 430 6.15 3.27 -8.16
N GLN A 431 4.85 2.95 -7.99
CA GLN A 431 3.75 3.88 -8.24
C GLN A 431 3.96 5.18 -7.48
#